data_AF-A0A938N1V3-F1
#
_entry.id   AF-A0A938N1V3-F1
#
_cell.length_a   1.000
_cell.length_b   1.000
_cell.length_c   1.000
_cell.angle_alpha   90.00
_cell.angle_beta   90.00
_cell.angle_gamma   90.00
#
_symmetry.space_group_name_H-M   'P 1'
#
loop_
_entity.id
_entity.type
_entity.pdbx_description
1 polymer ?
#
loop_
_entity_poly.entity_id
_entity_poly.type
_entity_poly.pdbx_seq_one_letter_code
_entity_poly.pdbx_strand_id
1 'polypeptide(L)'
;MILVKCPKCGGSAKAFMDHVGTRGKCPHCSKSIPIRSVQGEAPSAELPEIRGVARVPRSRLRRPELPDTSPPTAMLAMLAIPATWLVFALGPQLAVAGRLQAIWTMVESCQWVGVVEVFLFLWGLLFVTWKLVLWALQRRALSWNVFPESLAGTTKIRPSDVEACLAHVDGLARRPERLILLNRVRLALQHLRQAGDVPEVRGTLTGQSAIDANLLD
;
A
#
# COMPACT_ATOMS: atom_id res chain seq x y z
N MET A 1 -13.15 -22.78 14.44
CA MET A 1 -13.82 -23.81 15.28
C MET A 1 -14.81 -24.59 14.41
N ILE A 2 -14.91 -25.90 14.57
CA ILE A 2 -15.82 -26.76 13.80
C ILE A 2 -16.91 -27.35 14.71
N LEU A 3 -18.13 -27.49 14.18
CA LEU A 3 -19.26 -28.16 14.84
C LEU A 3 -19.28 -29.63 14.44
N VAL A 4 -19.05 -30.52 15.40
CA VAL A 4 -19.06 -31.97 15.19
C VAL A 4 -20.28 -32.57 15.89
N LYS A 5 -21.08 -33.35 15.16
CA LYS A 5 -22.21 -34.10 15.73
C LYS A 5 -21.75 -35.46 16.23
N CYS A 6 -22.15 -35.82 17.45
CA CYS A 6 -21.87 -37.15 18.00
C CYS A 6 -22.77 -38.22 17.35
N PRO A 7 -22.22 -39.32 16.82
CA PRO A 7 -23.01 -40.41 16.23
C PRO A 7 -23.80 -41.22 17.27
N LYS A 8 -23.50 -41.10 18.57
CA LYS A 8 -24.15 -41.89 19.63
C LYS A 8 -25.21 -41.14 20.43
N CYS A 9 -25.07 -39.83 20.61
CA CYS A 9 -26.03 -39.04 21.39
C CYS A 9 -26.67 -37.88 20.60
N GLY A 10 -26.27 -37.66 19.34
CA GLY A 10 -26.79 -36.58 18.51
C GLY A 10 -26.36 -35.17 18.93
N GLY A 11 -25.73 -35.01 20.10
CA GLY A 11 -25.26 -33.72 20.61
C GLY A 11 -24.18 -33.10 19.73
N SER A 12 -24.25 -31.77 19.55
CA SER A 12 -23.25 -30.97 18.85
C SER A 12 -22.16 -30.49 19.80
N ALA A 13 -20.91 -30.76 19.50
CA ALA A 13 -19.76 -30.24 20.24
C ALA A 13 -18.95 -29.29 19.35
N LYS A 14 -18.48 -28.18 19.93
CA LYS A 14 -17.53 -27.27 19.29
C LYS A 14 -16.13 -27.82 19.53
N ALA A 15 -15.38 -28.09 18.46
CA ALA A 15 -13.98 -28.52 18.53
C ALA A 15 -13.07 -27.51 17.82
N PHE A 16 -11.85 -27.35 18.33
CA PHE A 16 -10.80 -26.59 17.65
C PHE A 16 -10.28 -27.34 16.43
N MET A 17 -9.85 -26.61 15.41
CA MET A 17 -9.37 -27.20 14.15
C MET A 17 -8.05 -27.98 14.33
N ASP A 18 -7.30 -27.68 15.38
CA ASP A 18 -6.03 -28.34 15.71
C ASP A 18 -6.20 -29.79 16.21
N HIS A 19 -7.45 -30.22 16.43
CA HIS A 19 -7.78 -31.59 16.86
C HIS A 19 -8.41 -32.43 15.74
N VAL A 20 -8.40 -31.96 14.49
CA VAL A 20 -8.84 -32.74 13.33
C VAL A 20 -7.92 -33.96 13.15
N GLY A 21 -8.51 -35.16 13.11
CA GLY A 21 -7.77 -36.43 13.03
C GLY A 21 -7.52 -37.12 14.38
N THR A 22 -7.74 -36.45 15.52
CA THR A 22 -7.65 -37.06 16.85
C THR A 22 -9.02 -37.44 17.42
N ARG A 23 -9.05 -38.35 18.41
CA ARG A 23 -10.29 -38.77 19.10
C ARG A 23 -10.56 -37.85 20.29
N GLY A 24 -11.63 -37.06 20.22
CA GLY A 24 -12.10 -36.22 21.32
C GLY A 24 -13.15 -36.94 22.19
N LYS A 25 -13.27 -36.58 23.47
CA LYS A 25 -14.38 -37.03 24.32
C LYS A 25 -15.61 -36.14 24.10
N CYS A 26 -16.78 -36.75 23.96
CA CYS A 26 -18.04 -36.03 23.89
C CYS A 26 -18.42 -35.43 25.25
N PRO A 27 -18.77 -34.13 25.35
CA PRO A 27 -19.25 -33.54 26.61
C PRO A 27 -20.62 -34.09 27.06
N HIS A 28 -21.43 -34.61 26.14
CA HIS A 28 -22.78 -35.10 26.46
C HIS A 28 -22.86 -36.58 26.83
N CYS A 29 -21.98 -37.42 26.30
CA CYS A 29 -22.05 -38.87 26.53
C CYS A 29 -20.72 -39.51 26.94
N SER A 30 -19.68 -38.70 27.18
CA SER A 30 -18.31 -39.08 27.56
C SER A 30 -17.58 -40.11 26.67
N LYS A 31 -18.23 -40.60 25.59
CA LYS A 31 -17.67 -41.53 24.62
C LYS A 31 -16.73 -40.81 23.64
N SER A 32 -15.71 -41.52 23.16
CA SER A 32 -14.76 -41.01 22.17
C SER A 32 -15.39 -40.90 20.78
N ILE A 33 -15.22 -39.75 20.15
CA ILE A 33 -15.70 -39.45 18.80
C ILE A 33 -14.50 -39.12 17.91
N PRO A 34 -14.40 -39.70 16.70
CA PRO A 34 -13.43 -39.26 15.71
C PRO A 34 -13.79 -37.86 15.19
N ILE A 35 -12.91 -36.89 15.36
CA ILE A 35 -13.08 -35.53 14.82
C ILE A 35 -12.65 -35.58 13.35
N ARG A 36 -13.60 -35.86 12.46
CA ARG A 36 -13.38 -35.84 11.00
C ARG A 36 -13.72 -34.45 10.49
N SER A 37 -12.83 -33.86 9.70
CA SER A 37 -13.16 -32.63 8.95
C SER A 37 -14.35 -32.95 8.04
N VAL A 38 -15.45 -32.22 8.21
CA VAL A 38 -16.45 -32.11 7.15
C VAL A 38 -15.83 -31.19 6.11
N GLN A 39 -14.89 -31.71 5.32
CA GLN A 39 -14.68 -31.20 3.98
C GLN A 39 -15.97 -31.53 3.24
N GLY A 40 -16.84 -30.53 3.10
CA GLY A 40 -17.88 -30.61 2.10
C GLY A 40 -17.20 -30.87 0.77
N GLU A 41 -17.62 -31.96 0.12
CA GLU A 41 -17.53 -32.18 -1.32
C GLU A 41 -17.57 -30.81 -2.01
N ALA A 42 -16.48 -30.42 -2.69
CA ALA A 42 -16.55 -29.29 -3.60
C ALA A 42 -17.58 -29.65 -4.67
N PRO A 43 -18.69 -28.91 -4.81
CA PRO A 43 -19.40 -28.96 -6.07
C PRO A 43 -18.42 -28.39 -7.07
N SER A 44 -17.99 -29.22 -8.03
CA SER A 44 -17.50 -28.77 -9.33
C SER A 44 -18.65 -28.02 -9.99
N ALA A 45 -18.92 -26.81 -9.51
CA ALA A 45 -19.75 -25.83 -10.17
C ALA A 45 -18.88 -25.25 -11.27
N GLU A 46 -19.20 -25.65 -12.51
CA GLU A 46 -18.89 -24.87 -13.69
C GLU A 46 -19.09 -23.38 -13.34
N LEU A 47 -18.02 -22.58 -13.48
CA LEU A 47 -18.15 -21.14 -13.37
C LEU A 47 -19.26 -20.70 -14.34
N PRO A 48 -20.32 -20.01 -13.88
CA PRO A 48 -21.19 -19.34 -14.82
C PRO A 48 -20.32 -18.35 -15.60
N GLU A 49 -20.29 -18.54 -16.91
CA GLU A 49 -19.68 -17.63 -17.87
C GLU A 49 -20.29 -16.24 -17.64
N ILE A 50 -19.52 -15.34 -17.02
CA ILE A 50 -19.92 -13.95 -16.78
C ILE A 50 -19.94 -13.25 -18.16
N ARG A 51 -21.06 -13.40 -18.85
CA ARG A 51 -21.38 -12.71 -20.09
C ARG A 51 -21.67 -11.25 -19.74
N GLY A 52 -20.74 -10.35 -20.04
CA GLY A 52 -21.03 -8.91 -20.06
C GLY A 52 -20.00 -7.97 -19.47
N VAL A 53 -18.87 -8.44 -18.92
CA VAL A 53 -17.79 -7.51 -18.56
C VAL A 53 -17.03 -7.16 -19.84
N ALA A 54 -17.41 -6.04 -20.45
CA ALA A 54 -16.66 -5.43 -21.53
C ALA A 54 -15.19 -5.33 -21.09
N ARG A 55 -14.31 -6.13 -21.72
CA ARG A 55 -12.86 -6.06 -21.49
C ARG A 55 -12.40 -4.69 -21.97
N VAL A 56 -12.29 -3.74 -21.05
CA VAL A 56 -11.66 -2.45 -21.33
C VAL A 56 -10.24 -2.77 -21.82
N PRO A 57 -9.86 -2.31 -23.04
CA PRO A 57 -8.57 -2.64 -23.62
C PRO A 57 -7.45 -2.10 -22.72
N ARG A 58 -6.69 -3.03 -22.12
CA ARG A 58 -5.58 -2.80 -21.17
C ARG A 58 -4.35 -2.10 -21.78
N SER A 59 -4.45 -1.55 -23.00
CA SER A 59 -3.27 -1.28 -23.84
C SER A 59 -2.65 0.11 -23.69
N ARG A 60 -3.18 1.05 -22.90
CA ARG A 60 -2.60 2.41 -22.83
C ARG A 60 -2.60 3.13 -21.48
N LEU A 61 -2.77 2.43 -20.36
CA LEU A 61 -2.55 3.07 -19.06
C LEU A 61 -1.05 2.97 -18.72
N ARG A 62 -0.31 4.04 -19.03
CA ARG A 62 1.05 4.28 -18.54
C ARG A 62 0.97 4.34 -17.01
N ARG A 63 1.14 3.18 -16.36
CA ARG A 63 1.01 3.05 -14.91
C ARG A 63 2.05 3.92 -14.23
N PRO A 64 1.67 4.86 -13.36
CA PRO A 64 2.63 5.65 -12.62
C PRO A 64 3.30 4.77 -11.58
N GLU A 65 4.61 4.57 -11.72
CA GLU A 65 5.42 4.04 -10.63
C GLU A 65 5.65 5.20 -9.66
N LEU A 66 5.11 5.10 -8.44
CA LEU A 66 5.50 6.03 -7.40
C LEU A 66 6.96 5.70 -7.02
N PRO A 67 7.89 6.66 -7.10
CA PRO A 67 9.27 6.44 -6.69
C PRO A 67 9.32 6.11 -5.20
N ASP A 68 10.32 5.33 -4.79
CA ASP A 68 10.58 5.08 -3.37
C ASP A 68 10.83 6.41 -2.64
N THR A 69 10.36 6.49 -1.38
CA THR A 69 10.34 7.73 -0.58
C THR A 69 11.71 8.16 -0.08
N SER A 70 12.72 7.29 -0.19
CA SER A 70 14.11 7.60 0.08
C SER A 70 14.73 8.28 -1.14
N PRO A 71 15.19 9.54 -1.02
CA PRO A 71 15.99 10.14 -2.07
C PRO A 71 17.28 9.33 -2.23
N PRO A 72 17.77 9.12 -3.45
CA PRO A 72 19.11 8.57 -3.65
C PRO A 72 20.14 9.60 -3.19
N THR A 73 20.45 9.60 -1.88
CA THR A 73 21.32 10.59 -1.21
C THR A 73 22.66 10.72 -1.90
N ALA A 74 23.26 9.60 -2.30
CA ALA A 74 24.51 9.54 -3.05
C ALA A 74 24.40 10.22 -4.42
N MET A 75 23.30 10.00 -5.15
CA MET A 75 23.07 10.63 -6.45
C MET A 75 22.86 12.14 -6.31
N LEU A 76 22.11 12.59 -5.30
CA LEU A 76 21.93 14.02 -5.01
C LEU A 76 23.25 14.69 -4.61
N ALA A 77 24.09 14.01 -3.82
CA ALA A 77 25.42 14.50 -3.48
C ALA A 77 26.32 14.60 -4.73
N MET A 78 26.29 13.61 -5.61
CA MET A 78 27.04 13.64 -6.88
C MET A 78 26.57 14.76 -7.82
N LEU A 79 25.32 15.20 -7.73
CA LEU A 79 24.82 16.39 -8.46
C LEU A 79 25.20 17.71 -7.78
N ALA A 80 25.27 17.73 -6.44
CA ALA A 80 25.62 18.91 -5.68
C ALA A 80 27.10 19.32 -5.85
N ILE A 81 28.03 18.36 -6.00
CA ILE A 81 29.46 18.63 -6.21
C ILE A 81 29.73 19.46 -7.49
N PRO A 82 29.31 19.05 -8.70
CA PRO A 82 29.54 19.83 -9.91
C PRO A 82 28.75 21.14 -9.91
N ALA A 83 27.57 21.17 -9.28
CA ALA A 83 26.82 22.42 -9.10
C ALA A 83 27.58 23.42 -8.23
N THR A 84 28.21 22.95 -7.15
CA THR A 84 29.06 23.77 -6.28
C THR A 84 30.26 24.30 -7.07
N TRP A 85 30.95 23.44 -7.81
CA TRP A 85 32.07 23.85 -8.65
C TRP A 85 31.66 24.90 -9.70
N LEU A 86 30.49 24.72 -10.33
CA LEU A 86 29.94 25.67 -11.29
C LEU A 86 29.68 27.05 -10.67
N VAL A 87 29.16 27.08 -9.44
CA VAL A 87 28.97 28.34 -8.69
C VAL A 87 30.30 29.03 -8.44
N PHE A 88 31.36 28.29 -8.12
CA PHE A 88 32.69 28.88 -7.95
C PHE A 88 33.37 29.31 -9.26
N ALA A 89 33.14 28.60 -10.36
CA ALA A 89 33.69 28.93 -11.67
C ALA A 89 33.00 30.15 -12.31
N LEU A 90 31.68 30.26 -12.18
CA LEU A 90 30.87 31.32 -12.80
C LEU A 90 30.56 32.48 -11.84
N GLY A 91 30.65 32.27 -10.52
CA GLY A 91 30.35 33.25 -9.48
C GLY A 91 31.02 34.61 -9.71
N PRO A 92 32.34 34.69 -9.94
CA PRO A 92 33.04 35.94 -10.18
C PRO A 92 32.57 36.66 -11.46
N GLN A 93 32.17 35.90 -12.49
CA GLN A 93 31.72 36.43 -13.77
C GLN A 93 30.24 36.89 -13.74
N LEU A 94 29.45 36.35 -12.82
CA LEU A 94 28.05 36.74 -12.60
C LEU A 94 27.94 37.88 -11.56
N ALA A 95 28.93 38.01 -10.69
CA ALA A 95 29.00 39.03 -9.65
C ALA A 95 29.63 40.36 -10.14
N VAL A 96 29.33 40.78 -11.38
CA VAL A 96 30.02 41.91 -12.04
C VAL A 96 29.49 43.28 -11.62
N ALA A 97 28.34 43.37 -10.94
CA ALA A 97 27.92 44.61 -10.28
C ALA A 97 26.83 44.40 -9.22
N GLY A 98 26.90 45.17 -8.12
CA GLY A 98 25.84 45.29 -7.11
C GLY A 98 25.97 44.38 -5.89
N ARG A 99 24.84 44.07 -5.24
CA ARG A 99 24.78 43.30 -3.98
C ARG A 99 25.41 41.90 -4.07
N LEU A 100 25.39 41.29 -5.25
CA LEU A 100 25.97 39.96 -5.48
C LEU A 100 27.50 39.96 -5.34
N GLN A 101 28.17 41.07 -5.69
CA GLN A 101 29.62 41.18 -5.54
C GLN A 101 30.03 41.28 -4.07
N ALA A 102 29.27 42.01 -3.25
CA ALA A 102 29.48 42.06 -1.80
C ALA A 102 29.33 40.67 -1.17
N ILE A 103 28.28 39.92 -1.52
CA ILE A 103 28.08 38.55 -1.06
C ILE A 103 29.23 37.64 -1.51
N TRP A 104 29.65 37.76 -2.77
CA TRP A 104 30.75 36.98 -3.32
C TRP A 104 32.06 37.20 -2.55
N THR A 105 32.41 38.45 -2.27
CA THR A 105 33.62 38.79 -1.51
C THR A 105 33.59 38.24 -0.07
N MET A 106 32.40 38.14 0.54
CA MET A 106 32.25 37.53 1.87
C MET A 106 32.48 36.01 1.80
N VAL A 107 31.90 35.32 0.82
CA VAL A 107 32.08 33.88 0.63
C VAL A 107 33.55 33.53 0.35
N GLU A 108 34.23 34.34 -0.47
CA GLU A 108 35.65 34.17 -0.78
C GLU A 108 36.55 34.39 0.46
N SER A 109 36.16 35.32 1.35
CA SER A 109 36.87 35.53 2.62
C SER A 109 36.79 34.34 3.57
N CYS A 110 35.76 33.49 3.44
CA CYS A 110 35.54 32.31 4.27
C CYS A 110 36.34 31.06 3.81
N GLN A 111 37.17 31.15 2.77
CA GLN A 111 38.06 30.07 2.32
C GLN A 111 37.32 28.73 2.15
N TRP A 112 37.86 27.62 2.68
CA TRP A 112 37.25 26.29 2.59
C TRP A 112 35.86 26.21 3.22
N VAL A 113 35.56 27.06 4.22
CA VAL A 113 34.25 27.10 4.88
C VAL A 113 33.17 27.55 3.89
N GLY A 114 33.49 28.54 3.05
CA GLY A 114 32.58 29.00 2.00
C GLY A 114 32.23 27.91 1.00
N VAL A 115 33.20 27.06 0.65
CA VAL A 115 32.98 25.91 -0.25
C VAL A 115 32.02 24.89 0.37
N VAL A 116 32.21 24.57 1.64
CA VAL A 116 31.37 23.60 2.37
C VAL A 116 29.95 24.14 2.56
N GLU A 117 29.80 25.43 2.88
CA GLU A 117 28.49 26.06 3.06
C GLU A 117 27.67 26.04 1.77
N VAL A 118 28.26 26.45 0.63
CA VAL A 118 27.58 26.44 -0.67
C VAL A 118 27.21 25.00 -1.07
N PHE A 119 28.09 24.03 -0.81
CA PHE A 119 27.81 22.62 -1.05
C PHE A 119 26.62 22.12 -0.23
N LEU A 120 26.63 22.32 1.09
CA LEU A 120 25.54 21.89 1.97
C LEU A 120 24.23 22.57 1.62
N PHE A 121 24.28 23.86 1.26
CA PHE A 121 23.11 24.61 0.80
C PHE A 121 22.50 24.02 -0.47
N LEU A 122 23.33 23.78 -1.51
CA LEU A 122 22.87 23.17 -2.76
C LEU A 122 22.35 21.75 -2.56
N TRP A 123 23.02 20.96 -1.72
CA TRP A 123 22.61 19.59 -1.42
C TRP A 123 21.28 19.55 -0.66
N GLY A 124 21.10 20.42 0.34
CA GLY A 124 19.84 20.60 1.04
C GLY A 124 18.71 21.05 0.12
N LEU A 125 18.98 22.00 -0.78
CA LEU A 125 18.01 22.48 -1.77
C LEU A 125 17.57 21.37 -2.73
N LEU A 126 18.51 20.56 -3.22
CA LEU A 126 18.23 19.36 -4.03
C LEU A 126 17.34 18.36 -3.27
N PHE A 127 17.58 18.20 -1.97
CA PHE A 127 16.80 17.31 -1.13
C PHE A 127 15.35 17.80 -0.96
N VAL A 128 15.19 19.10 -0.68
CA VAL A 128 13.86 19.71 -0.53
C VAL A 128 13.09 19.69 -1.85
N THR A 129 13.74 20.05 -2.96
CA THR A 129 13.09 20.03 -4.29
C THR A 129 12.65 18.62 -4.68
N TRP A 130 13.47 17.59 -4.42
CA TRP A 130 13.06 16.19 -4.60
C TRP A 130 11.81 15.85 -3.80
N LYS A 131 11.75 16.23 -2.52
CA LYS A 131 10.58 16.00 -1.66
C LYS A 131 9.34 16.75 -2.15
N LEU A 132 9.47 17.98 -2.63
CA LEU A 132 8.37 18.75 -3.19
C LEU A 132 7.81 18.11 -4.47
N VAL A 133 8.69 17.64 -5.36
CA VAL A 133 8.29 16.91 -6.58
C VAL A 133 7.56 15.62 -6.20
N LEU A 134 8.11 14.86 -5.24
CA LEU A 134 7.51 13.62 -4.79
C LEU A 134 6.14 13.85 -4.16
N TRP A 135 6.00 14.89 -3.34
CA TRP A 135 4.73 15.27 -2.74
C TRP A 135 3.69 15.71 -3.78
N ALA A 136 4.10 16.48 -4.79
CA ALA A 136 3.23 16.88 -5.89
C ALA A 136 2.73 15.66 -6.69
N LEU A 137 3.58 14.65 -6.90
CA LEU A 137 3.20 13.38 -7.50
C LEU A 137 2.22 12.59 -6.62
N GLN A 138 2.47 12.52 -5.31
CA GLN A 138 1.58 11.87 -4.35
C GLN A 138 0.20 12.55 -4.25
N ARG A 139 0.16 13.89 -4.28
CA ARG A 139 -1.10 14.65 -4.32
C ARG A 139 -1.94 14.31 -5.55
N ARG A 140 -1.31 14.07 -6.71
CA ARG A 140 -2.01 13.62 -7.93
C ARG A 140 -2.53 12.19 -7.82
N ALA A 141 -1.85 11.33 -7.06
CA ALA A 141 -2.34 9.98 -6.77
C ALA A 141 -3.54 9.99 -5.82
N LEU A 142 -3.68 11.00 -4.94
CA LEU A 142 -4.83 11.14 -4.05
C LEU A 142 -6.15 11.36 -4.80
N SER A 143 -6.10 11.98 -6.00
CA SER A 143 -7.27 12.16 -6.85
C SER A 143 -7.67 10.92 -7.67
N TRP A 144 -7.02 9.77 -7.47
CA TRP A 144 -7.47 8.54 -8.13
C TRP A 144 -8.77 8.04 -7.51
N ASN A 145 -9.79 7.89 -8.36
CA ASN A 145 -11.04 7.25 -8.00
C ASN A 145 -10.76 5.76 -7.72
N VAL A 146 -10.79 5.40 -6.44
CA VAL A 146 -10.58 4.02 -5.96
C VAL A 146 -11.79 3.14 -6.27
N PHE A 147 -12.98 3.74 -6.41
CA PHE A 147 -14.21 3.03 -6.72
C PHE A 147 -14.53 3.11 -8.21
N PRO A 148 -14.84 1.96 -8.86
CA PRO A 148 -15.31 1.97 -10.23
C PRO A 148 -16.63 2.75 -10.32
N GLU A 149 -16.74 3.68 -11.27
CA GLU A 149 -17.97 4.47 -11.50
C GLU A 149 -19.21 3.59 -11.73
N SER A 150 -19.02 2.35 -12.18
CA SER A 150 -20.09 1.35 -12.36
C SER A 150 -20.75 0.89 -11.05
N LEU A 151 -20.14 1.15 -9.89
CA LEU A 151 -20.67 0.84 -8.55
C LEU A 151 -21.11 2.09 -7.77
N ALA A 152 -20.87 3.29 -8.31
CA ALA A 152 -21.19 4.55 -7.62
C ALA A 152 -22.70 4.79 -7.42
N GLY A 153 -23.57 4.04 -8.11
CA GLY A 153 -25.03 4.10 -7.98
C GLY A 153 -25.66 3.04 -7.07
N THR A 154 -24.92 2.02 -6.63
CA THR A 154 -25.47 0.87 -5.89
C THR A 154 -25.23 1.01 -4.39
N THR A 155 -26.28 1.30 -3.64
CA THR A 155 -26.28 1.60 -2.18
C THR A 155 -25.79 0.44 -1.28
N LYS A 156 -25.52 -0.75 -1.81
CA LYS A 156 -25.00 -1.91 -1.05
C LYS A 156 -24.00 -2.71 -1.89
N ILE A 157 -22.77 -2.81 -1.39
CA ILE A 157 -21.71 -3.66 -1.97
C ILE A 157 -22.09 -5.11 -1.70
N ARG A 158 -22.35 -5.89 -2.77
CA ARG A 158 -22.65 -7.32 -2.66
C ARG A 158 -21.36 -8.14 -2.86
N PRO A 159 -21.19 -9.33 -2.24
CA PRO A 159 -20.00 -10.16 -2.42
C PRO A 159 -19.70 -10.54 -3.89
N SER A 160 -20.71 -10.49 -4.77
CA SER A 160 -20.53 -10.71 -6.22
C SER A 160 -19.70 -9.63 -6.92
N ASP A 161 -19.69 -8.40 -6.40
CA ASP A 161 -19.11 -7.24 -7.07
C ASP A 161 -17.69 -6.92 -6.57
N VAL A 162 -17.26 -7.63 -5.53
CA VAL A 162 -15.94 -7.51 -4.90
C VAL A 162 -14.83 -7.91 -5.87
N GLU A 163 -15.05 -8.93 -6.70
CA GLU A 163 -14.07 -9.38 -7.71
C GLU A 163 -13.83 -8.30 -8.78
N ALA A 164 -14.89 -7.61 -9.21
CA ALA A 164 -14.80 -6.51 -10.17
C ALA A 164 -14.10 -5.29 -9.57
N CYS A 165 -14.34 -5.01 -8.29
CA CYS A 165 -13.67 -3.93 -7.56
C CYS A 165 -12.18 -4.24 -7.34
N LEU A 166 -11.83 -5.46 -6.94
CA LEU A 166 -10.44 -5.92 -6.82
C LEU A 166 -9.69 -5.84 -8.16
N ALA A 167 -10.32 -6.27 -9.26
CA ALA A 167 -9.73 -6.19 -10.59
C ALA A 167 -9.50 -4.74 -11.05
N HIS A 168 -10.33 -3.79 -10.59
CA HIS A 168 -10.15 -2.36 -10.84
C HIS A 168 -9.00 -1.78 -10.02
N VAL A 169 -8.94 -2.06 -8.71
CA VAL A 169 -7.86 -1.65 -7.80
C VAL A 169 -6.50 -2.18 -8.26
N ASP A 170 -6.43 -3.43 -8.71
CA ASP A 170 -5.22 -4.02 -9.28
C ASP A 170 -4.86 -3.45 -10.66
N GLY A 171 -5.80 -2.80 -11.32
CA GLY A 171 -5.61 -2.04 -12.56
C GLY A 171 -5.02 -0.65 -12.34
N LEU A 172 -5.32 -0.03 -11.19
CA LEU A 172 -4.92 1.34 -10.85
C LEU A 172 -3.41 1.49 -10.61
N ALA A 173 -2.74 0.48 -10.04
CA ALA A 173 -1.31 0.54 -9.72
C ALA A 173 -0.52 -0.66 -10.27
N ARG A 174 0.76 -0.47 -10.61
CA ARG A 174 1.67 -1.57 -10.97
C ARG A 174 2.10 -2.39 -9.74
N ARG A 175 2.09 -1.76 -8.55
CA ARG A 175 2.38 -2.35 -7.24
C ARG A 175 1.45 -1.74 -6.17
N PRO A 176 0.23 -2.27 -5.96
CA PRO A 176 -0.72 -1.72 -4.98
C PRO A 176 -0.22 -1.83 -3.53
N GLU A 177 0.65 -2.80 -3.24
CA GLU A 177 1.26 -3.06 -1.93
C GLU A 177 2.11 -1.90 -1.40
N ARG A 178 2.69 -1.08 -2.29
CA ARG A 178 3.50 0.09 -1.89
C ARG A 178 2.66 1.32 -1.54
N LEU A 179 1.35 1.27 -1.77
CA LEU A 179 0.42 2.35 -1.46
C LEU A 179 -0.43 1.91 -0.26
N ILE A 180 -0.20 2.50 0.91
CA ILE A 180 -0.90 2.13 2.15
C ILE A 180 -2.42 2.08 1.95
N LEU A 181 -2.98 3.06 1.23
CA LEU A 181 -4.43 3.16 1.01
C LEU A 181 -4.95 2.06 0.07
N LEU A 182 -4.25 1.78 -1.04
CA LEU A 182 -4.65 0.70 -1.96
C LEU A 182 -4.44 -0.68 -1.33
N ASN A 183 -3.36 -0.87 -0.57
CA ASN A 183 -3.10 -2.10 0.15
C ASN A 183 -4.20 -2.36 1.19
N ARG A 184 -4.60 -1.34 1.96
CA ARG A 184 -5.72 -1.44 2.91
C ARG A 184 -7.04 -1.73 2.23
N VAL A 185 -7.36 -1.05 1.13
CA VAL A 185 -8.62 -1.29 0.38
C VAL A 185 -8.63 -2.71 -0.21
N ARG A 186 -7.50 -3.15 -0.79
CA ARG A 186 -7.35 -4.52 -1.31
C ARG A 186 -7.53 -5.56 -0.19
N LEU A 187 -6.88 -5.37 0.95
CA LEU A 187 -6.99 -6.29 2.08
C LEU A 187 -8.40 -6.29 2.69
N ALA A 188 -9.04 -5.12 2.80
CA ALA A 188 -10.44 -4.99 3.22
C ALA A 188 -11.39 -5.76 2.30
N LEU A 189 -11.23 -5.62 0.98
CA LEU A 189 -12.03 -6.32 -0.02
C LEU A 189 -11.77 -7.83 0.00
N GLN A 190 -10.53 -8.27 0.23
CA GLN A 190 -10.19 -9.68 0.41
C GLN A 190 -10.81 -10.27 1.68
N HIS A 191 -10.78 -9.55 2.80
CA HIS A 191 -11.47 -9.96 4.03
C HIS A 191 -12.98 -9.99 3.85
N LEU A 192 -13.56 -9.04 3.12
CA LEU A 192 -14.99 -9.02 2.82
C LEU A 192 -15.41 -10.20 1.91
N ARG A 193 -14.54 -10.62 0.98
CA ARG A 193 -14.73 -11.83 0.18
C ARG A 193 -14.70 -13.11 1.02
N GLN A 194 -13.78 -13.20 1.99
CA GLN A 194 -13.57 -14.42 2.78
C GLN A 194 -14.53 -14.55 3.97
N ALA A 195 -14.82 -13.46 4.67
CA ALA A 195 -15.65 -13.46 5.87
C ALA A 195 -17.15 -13.36 5.57
N GLY A 196 -17.54 -12.72 4.45
CA GLY A 196 -18.94 -12.55 4.06
C GLY A 196 -19.79 -11.67 4.99
N ASP A 197 -19.26 -11.22 6.13
CA ASP A 197 -19.96 -10.43 7.14
C ASP A 197 -19.20 -9.13 7.46
N VAL A 198 -19.92 -8.00 7.42
CA VAL A 198 -19.37 -6.63 7.52
C VAL A 198 -18.79 -6.25 8.91
N PRO A 199 -19.28 -6.77 10.06
CA PRO A 199 -18.79 -6.33 11.37
C PRO A 199 -17.41 -6.91 11.73
N GLU A 200 -17.07 -8.12 11.27
CA GLU A 200 -15.76 -8.73 11.52
C GLU A 200 -14.63 -7.97 10.80
N VAL A 201 -14.87 -7.57 9.54
CA VAL A 201 -13.94 -6.76 8.73
C VAL A 201 -13.66 -5.40 9.39
N ARG A 202 -14.66 -4.80 10.03
CA ARG A 202 -14.50 -3.51 10.74
C ARG A 202 -13.56 -3.64 11.93
N GLY A 203 -13.65 -4.74 12.69
CA GLY A 203 -12.75 -5.02 13.80
C GLY A 203 -11.29 -5.18 13.36
N THR A 204 -11.06 -5.94 12.29
CA THR A 204 -9.70 -6.17 11.76
C THR A 204 -9.08 -4.91 11.18
N LEU A 205 -9.86 -4.10 10.44
CA LEU A 205 -9.38 -2.85 9.85
C LEU A 205 -9.01 -1.81 10.91
N THR A 206 -9.74 -1.75 12.02
CA THR A 206 -9.42 -0.83 13.12
C THR A 206 -8.11 -1.24 13.79
N GLY A 207 -7.90 -2.54 14.03
CA GLY A 207 -6.64 -3.07 14.57
C GLY A 207 -5.45 -2.81 13.66
N GLN A 208 -5.59 -3.06 12.36
CA GLN A 208 -4.52 -2.76 11.38
C GLN A 208 -4.25 -1.26 11.24
N SER A 209 -5.28 -0.42 11.31
CA SER A 209 -5.09 1.03 11.25
C SER A 209 -4.25 1.56 12.42
N ALA A 210 -4.39 0.97 13.61
CA ALA A 210 -3.58 1.31 14.78
C ALA A 210 -2.12 0.81 14.66
N ILE A 211 -1.92 -0.39 14.11
CA ILE A 211 -0.58 -0.95 13.87
C ILE A 211 0.20 -0.11 12.85
N ASP A 212 -0.46 0.27 11.76
CA ASP A 212 0.15 1.12 10.73
C ASP A 212 0.39 2.56 11.21
N ALA A 213 -0.44 3.09 12.13
CA ALA A 213 -0.20 4.41 12.73
C ALA A 213 1.10 4.39 13.55
N ASN A 214 1.31 3.34 14.34
CA ASN A 214 2.54 3.12 15.10
C ASN A 214 3.78 2.81 14.25
N LEU A 215 3.63 2.48 12.96
CA LEU A 215 4.75 2.30 12.02
C LEU A 215 5.18 3.61 11.36
N LEU A 216 4.36 4.65 11.45
CA LEU A 216 4.62 5.98 10.89
C LEU A 216 5.11 7.00 11.94
N ASP A 217 4.86 6.73 13.23
CA ASP A 217 5.50 7.39 14.38
C ASP A 217 6.90 6.80 14.63
#